data_AF-A0A9P8RS90-F1
#
_entry.id   AF-A0A9P8RS90-F1
#
_cell.length_a   1.000
_cell.length_b   1.000
_cell.length_c   1.000
_cell.angle_alpha   90.00
_cell.angle_beta   90.00
_cell.angle_gamma   90.00
#
_symmetry.space_group_name_H-M   'P 1'
#
loop_
_entity.id
_entity.type
_entity.pdbx_description
1 polymer ?
#
loop_
_entity_poly.entity_id
_entity_poly.type
_entity_poly.pdbx_seq_one_letter_code
_entity_poly.pdbx_strand_id
1 'polypeptide(L)'
;MGVTDPAENDPELLMWMHYLAQISLRKLLNRVHSELYKKNEDSKRTVTETASELDWQLGRWRRVLPQQLRWDDDESPPSDIDAARLRANYYGARYLIHRPFVHHALHYLTTRGTYQALPKDAFAQLAGRQSKRSSPTNLAALPAKAAFEPTGRRQSETDIAPLGPVYKPVIDACKSCIGAAIQSIKAFHGVRGRPIVTNIFGTAHAQFGNLLVLQAAYRSPLLRSLVHPDDLKYLMEEAIQLFEKLSPISPTLRIDAAILKSSMNTLDFNRALENPSYGLFG
;
A
#
# COMPACT_ATOMS: atom_id res chain seq x y z
N MET A 1 -7.85 -34.58 -26.59
CA MET A 1 -8.53 -34.65 -25.27
C MET A 1 -7.45 -34.78 -24.22
N GLY A 2 -7.08 -33.67 -23.58
CA GLY A 2 -6.14 -33.70 -22.47
C GLY A 2 -6.85 -34.31 -21.26
N VAL A 3 -6.34 -35.43 -20.76
CA VAL A 3 -6.76 -36.00 -19.49
C VAL A 3 -6.29 -35.03 -18.41
N THR A 4 -7.18 -34.17 -17.93
CA THR A 4 -6.96 -33.42 -16.69
C THR A 4 -6.90 -34.44 -15.57
N ASP A 5 -5.75 -34.51 -14.89
CA ASP A 5 -5.52 -35.42 -13.78
C ASP A 5 -6.57 -35.15 -12.68
N PRO A 6 -7.33 -36.16 -12.21
CA PRO A 6 -8.34 -35.96 -11.17
C PRO A 6 -7.78 -35.39 -9.86
N ALA A 7 -6.47 -35.44 -9.64
CA ALA A 7 -5.80 -34.80 -8.50
C ALA A 7 -5.65 -33.27 -8.63
N GLU A 8 -5.80 -32.70 -9.83
CA GLU A 8 -5.50 -31.28 -10.10
C GLU A 8 -6.58 -30.32 -9.59
N ASN A 9 -7.76 -30.85 -9.22
CA ASN A 9 -8.92 -30.10 -8.72
C ASN A 9 -9.44 -30.63 -7.37
N ASP A 10 -8.61 -31.28 -6.55
CA ASP A 10 -8.99 -31.64 -5.19
C ASP A 10 -9.18 -30.37 -4.32
N PRO A 11 -10.40 -30.05 -3.86
CA PRO A 11 -10.66 -28.85 -3.07
C PRO A 11 -9.91 -28.85 -1.74
N GLU A 12 -9.69 -30.02 -1.14
CA GLU A 12 -8.96 -30.14 0.12
C GLU A 12 -7.48 -29.82 -0.09
N LEU A 13 -6.89 -30.39 -1.15
CA LEU A 13 -5.52 -30.10 -1.54
C LEU A 13 -5.32 -28.60 -1.85
N LEU A 14 -6.26 -27.98 -2.59
CA LEU A 14 -6.21 -26.56 -2.90
C LEU A 14 -6.30 -25.69 -1.64
N MET A 15 -7.15 -26.05 -0.67
CA MET A 15 -7.23 -25.39 0.63
C MET A 15 -5.89 -25.49 1.40
N TRP A 16 -5.29 -26.68 1.44
CA TRP A 16 -3.97 -26.89 2.06
C TRP A 16 -2.88 -26.05 1.40
N MET A 17 -2.86 -25.97 0.07
CA MET A 17 -1.91 -25.14 -0.65
C MET A 17 -2.07 -23.65 -0.27
N HIS A 18 -3.30 -23.13 -0.24
CA HIS A 18 -3.56 -21.75 0.19
C HIS A 18 -3.08 -21.49 1.61
N TYR A 19 -3.34 -22.42 2.53
CA TYR A 19 -2.91 -22.30 3.92
C TYR A 19 -1.39 -22.22 4.07
N LEU A 20 -0.65 -23.13 3.41
CA LEU A 20 0.82 -23.14 3.44
C LEU A 20 1.41 -21.89 2.76
N ALA A 21 0.82 -21.44 1.65
CA ALA A 21 1.19 -20.19 0.99
C ALA A 21 1.00 -18.98 1.92
N GLN A 22 -0.13 -18.88 2.61
CA GLN A 22 -0.40 -17.79 3.57
C GLN A 22 0.59 -17.79 4.75
N ILE A 23 0.95 -18.95 5.30
CA ILE A 23 1.96 -19.06 6.37
C ILE A 23 3.34 -18.61 5.90
N SER A 24 3.78 -19.10 4.74
CA SER A 24 5.09 -18.73 4.20
C SER A 24 5.18 -17.23 3.88
N LEU A 25 4.12 -16.65 3.33
CA LEU A 25 4.02 -15.20 3.11
C LEU A 25 4.04 -14.42 4.42
N ARG A 26 3.37 -14.92 5.48
CA ARG A 26 3.39 -14.28 6.80
C ARG A 26 4.81 -14.20 7.38
N LYS A 27 5.65 -15.22 7.16
CA LYS A 27 7.07 -15.19 7.57
C LYS A 27 7.84 -14.07 6.86
N LEU A 28 7.60 -13.89 5.56
CA LEU A 28 8.19 -12.78 4.80
C LEU A 28 7.71 -11.41 5.33
N LEU A 29 6.41 -11.25 5.59
CA LEU A 29 5.86 -10.04 6.19
C LEU A 29 6.50 -9.70 7.54
N ASN A 30 6.69 -10.69 8.41
CA ASN A 30 7.34 -10.49 9.70
C ASN A 30 8.81 -10.04 9.55
N ARG A 31 9.49 -10.54 8.50
CA ARG A 31 10.84 -10.10 8.15
C ARG A 31 10.83 -8.66 7.65
N VAL A 32 9.91 -8.28 6.77
CA VAL A 32 9.74 -6.87 6.32
C VAL A 32 9.59 -5.94 7.52
N HIS A 33 8.72 -6.27 8.48
CA HIS A 33 8.56 -5.49 9.71
C HIS A 33 9.85 -5.42 10.54
N SER A 34 10.59 -6.52 10.65
CA SER A 34 11.79 -6.56 11.48
C SER A 34 12.97 -5.84 10.84
N GLU A 35 13.13 -5.91 9.52
CA GLU A 35 14.27 -5.34 8.81
C GLU A 35 14.09 -3.85 8.45
N LEU A 36 12.86 -3.41 8.17
CA LEU A 36 12.59 -2.02 7.75
C LEU A 36 12.03 -1.12 8.85
N TYR A 37 11.34 -1.69 9.84
CA TYR A 37 10.57 -0.90 10.80
C TYR A 37 11.03 -1.04 12.26
N LYS A 38 11.84 -2.05 12.60
CA LYS A 38 12.47 -2.10 13.92
C LYS A 38 13.80 -1.33 13.87
N LYS A 39 14.10 -0.58 14.95
CA LYS A 39 15.38 0.11 15.09
C LYS A 39 16.48 -0.95 15.20
N ASN A 40 17.42 -0.95 14.27
CA ASN A 40 18.59 -1.82 14.29
C ASN A 40 19.84 -0.95 14.11
N GLU A 41 20.38 -0.48 15.23
CA GLU A 41 21.54 0.42 15.26
C GLU A 41 22.80 -0.22 14.65
N ASP A 42 22.88 -1.55 14.66
CA ASP A 42 24.01 -2.32 14.14
C ASP A 42 23.89 -2.64 12.64
N SER A 43 22.79 -2.29 11.99
CA SER A 43 22.60 -2.61 10.57
C SER A 43 23.49 -1.76 9.66
N LYS A 44 24.42 -2.44 8.99
CA LYS A 44 25.29 -1.84 7.98
C LYS A 44 24.54 -1.53 6.67
N ARG A 45 23.47 -2.26 6.36
CA ARG A 45 22.69 -2.13 5.13
C ARG A 45 21.87 -0.85 5.11
N THR A 46 21.76 -0.24 3.93
CA THR A 46 20.85 0.86 3.66
C THR A 46 19.43 0.35 3.48
N VAL A 47 18.46 1.24 3.64
CA VAL A 47 17.04 0.90 3.43
C VAL A 47 16.76 0.52 1.98
N THR A 48 17.45 1.16 1.03
CA THR A 48 17.35 0.81 -0.40
C THR A 48 17.80 -0.62 -0.67
N GLU A 49 18.94 -1.03 -0.11
CA GLU A 49 19.44 -2.41 -0.24
C GLU A 49 18.50 -3.42 0.41
N THR A 50 18.04 -3.14 1.63
CA THR A 50 17.12 -4.01 2.35
C THR A 50 15.78 -4.14 1.64
N ALA A 51 15.21 -3.03 1.13
CA ALA A 51 13.95 -3.05 0.39
C ALA A 51 14.08 -3.82 -0.93
N SER A 52 15.19 -3.63 -1.66
CA SER A 52 15.44 -4.35 -2.93
C SER A 52 15.52 -5.87 -2.70
N GLU A 53 16.22 -6.30 -1.66
CA GLU A 53 16.34 -7.72 -1.30
C GLU A 53 14.98 -8.32 -0.89
N LEU A 54 14.20 -7.59 -0.08
CA LEU A 54 12.87 -8.04 0.35
C LEU A 54 11.89 -8.11 -0.83
N ASP A 55 11.89 -7.13 -1.74
CA ASP A 55 11.04 -7.14 -2.94
C ASP A 55 11.42 -8.31 -3.86
N TRP A 56 12.71 -8.57 -4.04
CA TRP A 56 13.19 -9.72 -4.81
C TRP A 56 12.74 -11.06 -4.20
N GLN A 57 12.87 -11.23 -2.88
CA GLN A 57 12.40 -12.43 -2.17
C GLN A 57 10.89 -12.61 -2.30
N LEU A 58 10.13 -11.53 -2.17
CA LEU A 58 8.68 -11.55 -2.31
C LEU A 58 8.27 -11.95 -3.73
N GLY A 59 8.88 -11.37 -4.76
CA GLY A 59 8.64 -11.75 -6.15
C GLY A 59 9.06 -13.19 -6.45
N ARG A 60 10.18 -13.66 -5.87
CA ARG A 60 10.59 -15.06 -5.98
C ARG A 60 9.60 -16.00 -5.31
N TRP A 61 9.07 -15.65 -4.14
CA TRP A 61 8.03 -16.42 -3.47
C TRP A 61 6.80 -16.62 -4.36
N ARG A 62 6.31 -15.56 -5.04
CA ARG A 62 5.19 -15.68 -5.99
C ARG A 62 5.51 -16.63 -7.14
N ARG A 63 6.72 -16.56 -7.70
CA ARG A 63 7.15 -17.41 -8.84
C ARG A 63 7.23 -18.89 -8.52
N VAL A 64 7.51 -19.27 -7.27
CA VAL A 64 7.64 -20.68 -6.87
C VAL A 64 6.33 -21.28 -6.36
N LEU A 65 5.24 -20.51 -6.34
CA LEU A 65 3.93 -21.05 -5.99
C LEU A 65 3.48 -22.12 -7.00
N PRO A 66 2.69 -23.12 -6.56
CA PRO A 66 1.96 -24.02 -7.45
C PRO A 66 1.16 -23.24 -8.51
N GLN A 67 1.00 -23.82 -9.69
CA GLN A 67 0.35 -23.14 -10.83
C GLN A 67 -1.07 -22.65 -10.47
N GLN A 68 -1.79 -23.41 -9.66
CA GLN A 68 -3.15 -23.12 -9.19
C GLN A 68 -3.24 -21.86 -8.31
N LEU A 69 -2.14 -21.50 -7.63
CA LEU A 69 -2.06 -20.33 -6.76
C LEU A 69 -1.36 -19.13 -7.41
N ARG A 70 -0.80 -19.31 -8.61
CA ARG A 70 -0.02 -18.28 -9.29
C ARG A 70 -0.97 -17.31 -9.99
N TRP A 71 -0.58 -16.05 -10.06
CA TRP A 71 -1.31 -15.00 -10.76
C TRP A 71 -0.35 -13.97 -11.36
N ASP A 72 -0.86 -13.21 -12.33
CA ASP A 72 -0.19 -12.07 -12.93
C ASP A 72 -0.82 -10.75 -12.47
N ASP A 73 -0.04 -9.66 -12.51
CA ASP A 73 -0.45 -8.36 -11.98
C ASP A 73 -1.63 -7.72 -12.77
N ASP A 74 -1.82 -8.13 -14.02
CA ASP A 74 -2.89 -7.68 -14.93
C ASP A 74 -4.12 -8.59 -14.89
N GLU A 75 -4.07 -9.68 -14.12
CA GLU A 75 -5.20 -10.59 -14.00
C GLU A 75 -6.34 -9.96 -13.21
N SER A 76 -7.59 -10.23 -13.63
CA SER A 76 -8.77 -9.75 -12.92
C SER A 76 -8.81 -10.25 -11.45
N PRO A 77 -9.41 -9.49 -10.53
CA PRO A 77 -9.57 -9.91 -9.14
C PRO A 77 -10.24 -11.28 -9.02
N PRO A 78 -9.73 -12.17 -8.17
CA PRO A 78 -10.30 -13.51 -8.02
C PRO A 78 -11.67 -13.46 -7.34
N SER A 79 -12.55 -14.38 -7.71
CA SER A 79 -13.84 -14.57 -7.03
C SER A 79 -13.73 -15.37 -5.75
N ASP A 80 -12.70 -16.21 -5.64
CA ASP A 80 -12.40 -17.00 -4.45
C ASP A 80 -11.77 -16.13 -3.35
N ILE A 81 -12.22 -16.34 -2.11
CA ILE A 81 -11.79 -15.51 -0.97
C ILE A 81 -10.36 -15.82 -0.54
N ASP A 82 -9.90 -17.05 -0.63
CA ASP A 82 -8.54 -17.41 -0.21
C ASP A 82 -7.51 -16.92 -1.22
N ALA A 83 -7.82 -17.00 -2.51
CA ALA A 83 -7.05 -16.35 -3.56
C ALA A 83 -7.02 -14.82 -3.38
N ALA A 84 -8.17 -14.18 -3.15
CA ALA A 84 -8.26 -12.73 -2.91
C ALA A 84 -7.38 -12.30 -1.73
N ARG A 85 -7.45 -13.02 -0.61
CA ARG A 85 -6.64 -12.77 0.58
C ARG A 85 -5.15 -12.99 0.32
N LEU A 86 -4.78 -14.03 -0.43
CA LEU A 86 -3.39 -14.31 -0.77
C LEU A 86 -2.80 -13.16 -1.61
N ARG A 87 -3.52 -12.73 -2.66
CA ARG A 87 -3.12 -11.60 -3.51
C ARG A 87 -3.05 -10.30 -2.69
N ALA A 88 -4.06 -9.99 -1.89
CA ALA A 88 -4.09 -8.81 -1.05
C ALA A 88 -2.91 -8.75 -0.05
N ASN A 89 -2.57 -9.87 0.58
CA ASN A 89 -1.43 -9.95 1.49
C ASN A 89 -0.09 -9.78 0.77
N TYR A 90 0.05 -10.33 -0.45
CA TYR A 90 1.25 -10.16 -1.26
C TYR A 90 1.47 -8.69 -1.61
N TYR A 91 0.44 -8.03 -2.13
CA TYR A 91 0.51 -6.61 -2.45
C TYR A 91 0.65 -5.74 -1.19
N GLY A 92 0.04 -6.14 -0.07
CA GLY A 92 0.26 -5.51 1.23
C GLY A 92 1.72 -5.58 1.69
N ALA A 93 2.39 -6.72 1.49
CA ALA A 93 3.81 -6.87 1.78
C ALA A 93 4.66 -5.95 0.90
N ARG A 94 4.37 -5.94 -0.41
CA ARG A 94 5.07 -5.08 -1.38
C ARG A 94 4.88 -3.59 -1.08
N TYR A 95 3.66 -3.21 -0.69
CA TYR A 95 3.36 -1.87 -0.21
C TYR A 95 4.21 -1.51 1.01
N LEU A 96 4.29 -2.38 2.02
CA LEU A 96 5.11 -2.12 3.21
C LEU A 96 6.61 -2.00 2.88
N ILE A 97 7.12 -2.79 1.93
CA ILE A 97 8.53 -2.69 1.50
C ILE A 97 8.83 -1.30 0.92
N HIS A 98 7.92 -0.75 0.10
CA HIS A 98 8.17 0.48 -0.67
C HIS A 98 7.54 1.76 -0.09
N ARG A 99 6.65 1.65 0.90
CA ARG A 99 6.04 2.80 1.61
C ARG A 99 7.07 3.79 2.18
N PRO A 100 8.22 3.35 2.73
CA PRO A 100 9.37 4.20 3.02
C PRO A 100 9.68 5.29 1.99
N PHE A 101 9.69 4.93 0.70
CA PHE A 101 10.11 5.81 -0.39
C PHE A 101 9.05 6.86 -0.71
N VAL A 102 7.76 6.48 -0.65
CA VAL A 102 6.64 7.41 -0.80
C VAL A 102 6.65 8.47 0.30
N HIS A 103 6.85 8.06 1.56
CA HIS A 103 6.96 9.02 2.66
C HIS A 103 8.13 9.98 2.44
N HIS A 104 9.28 9.49 1.97
CA HIS A 104 10.42 10.34 1.69
C HIS A 104 10.15 11.35 0.56
N ALA A 105 9.54 10.90 -0.54
CA ALA A 105 9.14 11.75 -1.65
C ALA A 105 8.17 12.86 -1.20
N LEU A 106 7.17 12.51 -0.39
CA LEU A 106 6.17 13.45 0.11
C LEU A 106 6.74 14.49 1.09
N HIS A 107 7.65 14.10 2.00
CA HIS A 107 8.09 14.98 3.08
C HIS A 107 9.42 15.68 2.84
N TYR A 108 10.38 15.04 2.18
CA TYR A 108 11.74 15.56 2.05
C TYR A 108 12.01 16.15 0.68
N LEU A 109 11.59 15.45 -0.37
CA LEU A 109 11.84 15.90 -1.75
C LEU A 109 10.92 17.05 -2.14
N THR A 110 9.66 16.99 -1.71
CA THR A 110 8.70 18.09 -1.93
C THR A 110 9.09 19.37 -1.15
N THR A 111 9.72 19.24 0.02
CA THR A 111 10.02 20.40 0.89
C THR A 111 11.38 21.05 0.61
N ARG A 112 12.37 20.28 0.13
CA ARG A 112 13.77 20.75 0.08
C ARG A 112 14.39 20.79 -1.32
N GLY A 113 13.71 20.33 -2.36
CA GLY A 113 14.19 20.36 -3.75
C GLY A 113 15.55 19.67 -3.99
N THR A 114 16.09 18.98 -2.98
CA THR A 114 17.45 18.41 -2.96
C THR A 114 17.37 16.97 -2.45
N TYR A 115 18.06 16.07 -3.15
CA TYR A 115 18.14 14.67 -2.74
C TYR A 115 19.02 14.54 -1.50
N GLN A 116 18.43 14.11 -0.39
CA GLN A 116 19.17 13.63 0.78
C GLN A 116 19.02 12.10 0.84
N ALA A 117 20.12 11.40 1.08
CA ALA A 117 20.08 9.96 1.31
C ALA A 117 19.07 9.64 2.42
N LEU A 118 18.29 8.58 2.21
CA LEU A 118 17.31 8.12 3.19
C LEU A 118 17.98 7.87 4.55
N PRO A 119 17.60 8.61 5.61
CA PRO A 119 18.19 8.38 6.93
C PRO A 119 17.86 6.96 7.39
N LYS A 120 18.85 6.26 7.95
CA LYS A 120 18.67 4.90 8.49
C LYS A 120 17.52 4.82 9.51
N ASP A 121 17.35 5.89 10.30
CA ASP A 121 16.34 5.96 11.37
C ASP A 121 15.02 6.61 10.95
N ALA A 122 14.90 7.15 9.73
CA ALA A 122 13.65 7.79 9.27
C ALA A 122 12.46 6.82 9.36
N PHE A 123 12.74 5.52 9.22
CA PHE A 123 11.73 4.46 9.19
C PHE A 123 11.38 3.93 10.57
N ALA A 124 12.34 3.92 11.51
CA ALA A 124 12.06 3.66 12.92
C ALA A 124 11.18 4.76 13.54
N GLN A 125 11.20 5.98 13.01
CA GLN A 125 10.28 7.06 13.43
C GLN A 125 8.85 6.88 12.88
N LEU A 126 8.72 6.44 11.63
CA LEU A 126 7.44 5.98 11.04
C LEU A 126 6.87 4.80 11.82
N ALA A 127 7.72 3.84 12.15
CA ALA A 127 7.38 2.69 12.97
C ALA A 127 7.10 3.10 14.41
N GLY A 128 7.84 4.02 15.03
CA GLY A 128 7.64 4.47 16.42
C GLY A 128 6.30 5.19 16.62
N ARG A 129 5.78 5.83 15.57
CA ARG A 129 4.39 6.32 15.52
C ARG A 129 3.36 5.18 15.43
N GLN A 130 3.71 4.04 14.83
CA GLN A 130 2.85 2.85 14.74
C GLN A 130 3.06 1.82 15.88
N SER A 131 4.24 1.79 16.50
CA SER A 131 4.76 0.75 17.41
C SER A 131 4.56 1.12 18.88
N LYS A 132 4.22 2.37 19.19
CA LYS A 132 3.44 2.64 20.42
C LYS A 132 2.01 2.07 20.33
N ARG A 133 1.66 1.33 19.27
CA ARG A 133 0.30 0.84 19.00
C ARG A 133 0.17 -0.59 18.44
N SER A 134 1.19 -1.45 18.52
CA SER A 134 1.04 -2.88 18.19
C SER A 134 2.07 -3.72 18.94
N SER A 135 1.70 -4.66 19.83
CA SER A 135 0.89 -5.86 19.60
C SER A 135 0.48 -6.55 20.93
N PRO A 136 -0.34 -7.61 20.93
CA PRO A 136 -1.55 -7.88 20.15
C PRO A 136 -2.80 -7.74 21.05
N THR A 137 -3.98 -7.58 20.47
CA THR A 137 -5.27 -7.49 21.18
C THR A 137 -5.52 -6.11 21.82
N ASN A 138 -6.75 -5.62 21.65
CA ASN A 138 -7.34 -4.39 22.21
C ASN A 138 -7.04 -3.06 21.48
N LEU A 139 -8.06 -2.66 20.72
CA LEU A 139 -8.29 -1.33 20.15
C LEU A 139 -8.84 -0.41 21.26
N ALA A 140 -8.08 0.57 21.72
CA ALA A 140 -8.62 1.71 22.47
C ALA A 140 -7.74 2.97 22.32
N ALA A 141 -8.43 4.09 22.04
CA ALA A 141 -8.04 5.50 22.22
C ALA A 141 -6.80 6.06 21.48
N LEU A 142 -7.04 7.04 20.59
CA LEU A 142 -6.13 8.16 20.35
C LEU A 142 -6.94 9.43 20.65
N PRO A 143 -6.39 10.39 21.40
CA PRO A 143 -7.06 11.66 21.65
C PRO A 143 -7.01 12.56 20.43
N ALA A 144 -8.08 13.33 20.25
CA ALA A 144 -8.11 14.50 19.39
C ALA A 144 -7.12 15.54 19.92
N LYS A 145 -6.16 15.95 19.09
CA LYS A 145 -5.54 17.29 18.99
C LYS A 145 -4.14 17.16 18.38
N ALA A 146 -4.07 17.30 17.07
CA ALA A 146 -2.92 17.91 16.41
C ALA A 146 -3.50 18.98 15.48
N ALA A 147 -3.85 20.11 16.07
CA ALA A 147 -4.01 21.35 15.31
C ALA A 147 -2.64 21.64 14.69
N PHE A 148 -2.56 21.55 13.37
CA PHE A 148 -1.39 21.93 12.61
C PHE A 148 -1.42 23.45 12.46
N GLU A 149 -0.57 24.15 13.20
CA GLU A 149 -0.24 25.54 12.92
C GLU A 149 0.67 25.59 11.67
N PRO A 150 0.29 26.33 10.60
CA PRO A 150 1.15 26.48 9.44
C PRO A 150 2.11 27.65 9.69
N THR A 151 3.28 27.37 10.25
CA THR A 151 4.42 28.30 10.18
C THR A 151 5.37 27.83 9.09
N GLY A 152 5.19 28.35 7.88
CA GLY A 152 6.04 28.03 6.73
C GLY A 152 5.71 28.89 5.51
N ARG A 153 6.62 29.81 5.20
CA ARG A 153 6.62 30.75 4.06
C ARG A 153 6.14 30.08 2.75
N ARG A 154 5.16 30.68 2.07
CA ARG A 154 4.86 30.41 0.64
C ARG A 154 6.13 30.71 -0.17
N GLN A 155 6.74 29.69 -0.74
CA GLN A 155 7.69 29.86 -1.84
C GLN A 155 6.95 29.59 -3.16
N SER A 156 7.23 30.43 -4.15
CA SER A 156 6.65 30.43 -5.49
C SER A 156 6.92 29.10 -6.21
N GLU A 157 5.91 28.67 -6.96
CA GLU A 157 5.74 27.36 -7.62
C GLU A 157 6.70 27.05 -8.78
N THR A 158 7.84 27.74 -8.95
CA THR A 158 8.51 27.80 -10.26
C THR A 158 9.87 27.14 -10.41
N ASP A 159 10.54 26.61 -9.39
CA ASP A 159 11.89 26.05 -9.58
C ASP A 159 12.07 24.64 -8.96
N ILE A 160 11.47 23.63 -9.58
CA ILE A 160 11.91 22.24 -9.37
C ILE A 160 13.09 22.00 -10.32
N ALA A 161 14.32 22.07 -9.80
CA ALA A 161 15.54 21.78 -10.54
C ALA A 161 15.44 20.42 -11.27
N PRO A 162 16.05 20.27 -12.47
CA PRO A 162 15.95 19.05 -13.27
C PRO A 162 16.40 17.83 -12.47
N LEU A 163 15.48 16.86 -12.34
CA LEU A 163 15.65 15.68 -11.52
C LEU A 163 16.82 14.82 -12.03
N GLY A 164 17.91 14.76 -11.27
CA GLY A 164 19.10 13.97 -11.63
C GLY A 164 18.87 12.45 -11.62
N PRO A 165 19.82 11.66 -12.16
CA PRO A 165 19.72 10.19 -12.31
C PRO A 165 19.53 9.42 -10.99
N VAL A 166 19.91 10.02 -9.86
CA VAL A 166 19.75 9.46 -8.50
C VAL A 166 18.28 9.39 -8.06
N TYR A 167 17.39 10.09 -8.76
CA TYR A 167 15.97 10.18 -8.41
C TYR A 167 15.14 9.00 -8.94
N LYS A 168 15.60 8.36 -10.02
CA LYS A 168 14.88 7.28 -10.70
C LYS A 168 14.56 6.09 -9.77
N PRO A 169 15.50 5.57 -8.95
CA PRO A 169 15.20 4.45 -8.05
C PRO A 169 14.12 4.77 -6.99
N VAL A 170 14.06 6.01 -6.51
CA VAL A 170 13.04 6.43 -5.53
C VAL A 170 11.67 6.48 -6.18
N ILE A 171 11.59 7.01 -7.40
CA ILE A 171 10.32 7.02 -8.14
C ILE A 171 9.86 5.63 -8.51
N ASP A 172 10.77 4.74 -8.92
CA ASP A 172 10.41 3.37 -9.25
C ASP A 172 9.94 2.59 -8.00
N ALA A 173 10.51 2.87 -6.83
CA ALA A 173 9.98 2.39 -5.56
C ALA A 173 8.61 3.00 -5.23
N CYS A 174 8.40 4.30 -5.47
CA CYS A 174 7.09 4.94 -5.29
C CYS A 174 6.02 4.34 -6.20
N LYS A 175 6.35 4.09 -7.48
CA LYS A 175 5.50 3.38 -8.45
C LYS A 175 5.12 2.00 -7.93
N SER A 176 6.11 1.24 -7.44
CA SER A 176 5.89 -0.08 -6.85
C SER A 176 4.98 -0.03 -5.63
N CYS A 177 5.14 0.97 -4.76
CA CYS A 177 4.29 1.18 -3.59
C CYS A 177 2.84 1.52 -3.96
N ILE A 178 2.65 2.46 -4.89
CA ILE A 178 1.34 2.95 -5.30
C ILE A 178 0.58 1.86 -6.05
N GLY A 179 1.25 1.17 -6.99
CA GLY A 179 0.67 0.02 -7.69
C GLY A 179 0.27 -1.09 -6.72
N ALA A 180 1.13 -1.41 -5.74
CA ALA A 180 0.82 -2.39 -4.71
C ALA A 180 -0.37 -1.96 -3.82
N ALA A 181 -0.48 -0.68 -3.46
CA ALA A 181 -1.62 -0.18 -2.70
C ALA A 181 -2.93 -0.37 -3.48
N ILE A 182 -2.96 0.00 -4.76
CA ILE A 182 -4.11 -0.18 -5.65
C ILE A 182 -4.48 -1.66 -5.76
N GLN A 183 -3.52 -2.52 -6.08
CA GLN A 183 -3.74 -3.95 -6.25
C GLN A 183 -4.20 -4.65 -4.96
N SER A 184 -3.70 -4.21 -3.79
CA SER A 184 -4.13 -4.75 -2.50
C SER A 184 -5.61 -4.50 -2.20
N ILE A 185 -6.16 -3.38 -2.70
CA ILE A 185 -7.58 -3.03 -2.56
C ILE A 185 -8.39 -3.80 -3.62
N LYS A 186 -7.98 -3.71 -4.89
CA LYS A 186 -8.67 -4.38 -6.03
C LYS A 186 -8.77 -5.90 -5.85
N ALA A 187 -7.84 -6.54 -5.14
CA ALA A 187 -7.82 -7.98 -4.91
C ALA A 187 -9.13 -8.56 -4.33
N PHE A 188 -9.93 -7.77 -3.61
CA PHE A 188 -11.20 -8.22 -3.04
C PHE A 188 -12.43 -7.93 -3.93
N HIS A 189 -12.29 -7.17 -5.02
CA HIS A 189 -13.44 -6.70 -5.81
C HIS A 189 -14.11 -7.83 -6.62
N GLY A 190 -13.44 -8.96 -6.82
CA GLY A 190 -14.02 -10.15 -7.47
C GLY A 190 -14.89 -10.98 -6.52
N VAL A 191 -14.72 -10.82 -5.19
CA VAL A 191 -15.43 -11.61 -4.18
C VAL A 191 -16.87 -11.14 -4.07
N ARG A 192 -17.82 -12.01 -4.44
CA ARG A 192 -19.25 -11.71 -4.33
C ARG A 192 -19.77 -11.93 -2.90
N GLY A 193 -20.72 -11.08 -2.49
CA GLY A 193 -21.37 -11.18 -1.18
C GLY A 193 -20.55 -10.57 -0.05
N ARG A 194 -20.85 -10.95 1.19
CA ARG A 194 -20.11 -10.49 2.38
C ARG A 194 -18.83 -11.33 2.51
N PRO A 195 -17.62 -10.76 2.41
CA PRO A 195 -16.40 -11.53 2.57
C PRO A 195 -16.32 -12.14 3.97
N ILE A 196 -16.26 -13.46 4.05
CA ILE A 196 -16.03 -14.18 5.30
C ILE A 196 -14.53 -14.29 5.49
N VAL A 197 -13.96 -13.33 6.21
CA VAL A 197 -12.55 -13.32 6.55
C VAL A 197 -12.40 -13.22 8.06
N THR A 198 -11.37 -13.88 8.61
CA THR A 198 -11.13 -13.94 10.06
C THR A 198 -10.93 -12.57 10.70
N ASN A 199 -10.54 -11.55 9.93
CA ASN A 199 -10.34 -10.19 10.41
C ASN A 199 -10.76 -9.14 9.38
N ILE A 200 -12.07 -9.00 9.15
CA ILE A 200 -12.60 -8.04 8.16
C ILE A 200 -12.31 -6.58 8.54
N PHE A 201 -12.38 -6.26 9.84
CA PHE A 201 -12.12 -4.90 10.33
C PHE A 201 -10.67 -4.48 10.13
N GLY A 202 -9.70 -5.35 10.43
CA GLY A 202 -8.28 -5.08 10.20
C GLY A 202 -7.97 -4.93 8.71
N THR A 203 -8.61 -5.73 7.86
CA THR A 203 -8.47 -5.64 6.40
C THR A 203 -9.02 -4.31 5.89
N ALA A 204 -10.24 -3.94 6.27
CA ALA A 204 -10.87 -2.67 5.91
C ALA A 204 -10.05 -1.46 6.39
N HIS A 205 -9.57 -1.48 7.63
CA HIS A 205 -8.75 -0.38 8.15
C HIS A 205 -7.38 -0.27 7.46
N ALA A 206 -6.78 -1.38 7.04
CA ALA A 206 -5.56 -1.35 6.23
C ALA A 206 -5.82 -0.70 4.86
N GLN A 207 -6.96 -0.99 4.22
CA GLN A 207 -7.37 -0.34 2.97
C GLN A 207 -7.58 1.16 3.15
N PHE A 208 -8.21 1.59 4.26
CA PHE A 208 -8.33 3.01 4.61
C PHE A 208 -6.96 3.70 4.65
N GLY A 209 -5.98 3.10 5.33
CA GLY A 209 -4.62 3.63 5.39
C GLY A 209 -3.95 3.74 4.02
N ASN A 210 -4.15 2.76 3.14
CA ASN A 210 -3.62 2.78 1.78
C ASN A 210 -4.26 3.91 0.94
N LEU A 211 -5.57 4.12 1.07
CA LEU A 211 -6.27 5.21 0.41
C LEU A 211 -5.77 6.58 0.85
N LEU A 212 -5.43 6.77 2.14
CA LEU A 212 -4.83 8.04 2.60
C LEU A 212 -3.47 8.30 1.93
N VAL A 213 -2.65 7.26 1.73
CA VAL A 213 -1.37 7.39 1.03
C VAL A 213 -1.57 7.70 -0.45
N LEU A 214 -2.53 7.05 -1.12
CA LEU A 214 -2.87 7.34 -2.51
C LEU A 214 -3.36 8.78 -2.68
N GLN A 215 -4.19 9.27 -1.75
CA GLN A 215 -4.66 10.65 -1.75
C GLN A 215 -3.52 11.66 -1.52
N ALA A 216 -2.57 11.35 -0.66
CA ALA A 216 -1.39 12.20 -0.45
C ALA A 216 -0.49 12.22 -1.71
N ALA A 217 -0.30 11.07 -2.35
CA ALA A 217 0.42 10.96 -3.62
C ALA A 217 -0.27 11.76 -4.73
N TYR A 218 -1.60 11.66 -4.87
CA TYR A 218 -2.38 12.40 -5.86
C TYR A 218 -2.32 13.93 -5.67
N ARG A 219 -2.19 14.40 -4.42
CA ARG A 219 -2.03 15.83 -4.10
C ARG A 219 -0.59 16.34 -4.28
N SER A 220 0.40 15.45 -4.38
CA SER A 220 1.80 15.83 -4.54
C SER A 220 2.13 16.06 -6.02
N PRO A 221 2.70 17.22 -6.41
CA PRO A 221 3.11 17.47 -7.80
C PRO A 221 4.05 16.39 -8.37
N LEU A 222 4.81 15.76 -7.48
CA LEU A 222 5.84 14.78 -7.78
C LEU A 222 5.32 13.36 -8.05
N LEU A 223 4.25 12.98 -7.34
CA LEU A 223 3.70 11.61 -7.38
C LEU A 223 2.31 11.56 -8.04
N ARG A 224 1.71 12.71 -8.35
CA ARG A 224 0.36 12.80 -8.90
C ARG A 224 0.19 11.98 -10.17
N SER A 225 1.17 11.98 -11.08
CA SER A 225 1.13 11.21 -12.32
C SER A 225 1.12 9.69 -12.11
N LEU A 226 1.44 9.21 -10.91
CA LEU A 226 1.42 7.78 -10.57
C LEU A 226 0.04 7.30 -10.10
N VAL A 227 -0.91 8.20 -9.87
CA VAL A 227 -2.26 7.88 -9.39
C VAL A 227 -3.28 8.40 -10.38
N HIS A 228 -3.93 7.48 -11.11
CA HIS A 228 -5.01 7.87 -12.03
C HIS A 228 -6.22 8.38 -11.22
N PRO A 229 -6.82 9.52 -11.61
CA PRO A 229 -7.95 10.10 -10.86
C PRO A 229 -9.16 9.16 -10.79
N ASP A 230 -9.49 8.51 -11.90
CA ASP A 230 -10.63 7.58 -11.96
C ASP A 230 -10.40 6.33 -11.09
N ASP A 231 -9.16 5.81 -11.07
CA ASP A 231 -8.83 4.69 -10.18
C ASP A 231 -8.98 5.11 -8.71
N LEU A 232 -8.45 6.28 -8.33
CA LEU A 232 -8.55 6.74 -6.95
C LEU A 232 -10.00 6.94 -6.53
N LYS A 233 -10.81 7.58 -7.38
CA LYS A 233 -12.24 7.79 -7.12
C LYS A 233 -12.97 6.46 -6.94
N TYR A 234 -12.80 5.54 -7.89
CA TYR A 234 -13.40 4.21 -7.83
C TYR A 234 -13.02 3.44 -6.55
N LEU A 235 -11.72 3.42 -6.21
CA LEU A 235 -11.24 2.73 -5.01
C LEU A 235 -11.79 3.35 -3.72
N MET A 236 -11.93 4.67 -3.68
CA MET A 236 -12.54 5.36 -2.53
C MET A 236 -14.02 5.02 -2.40
N GLU A 237 -14.78 5.03 -3.50
CA GLU A 237 -16.21 4.70 -3.51
C GLU A 237 -16.46 3.26 -3.04
N GLU A 238 -15.69 2.29 -3.56
CA GLU A 238 -15.79 0.88 -3.15
C GLU A 238 -15.46 0.68 -1.67
N ALA A 239 -14.41 1.33 -1.18
CA ALA A 239 -14.04 1.26 0.23
C ALA A 239 -15.08 1.92 1.15
N ILE A 240 -15.65 3.06 0.76
CA ILE A 240 -16.73 3.73 1.50
C ILE A 240 -17.92 2.79 1.63
N GLN A 241 -18.37 2.17 0.53
CA GLN A 241 -19.49 1.22 0.56
C GLN A 241 -19.21 0.04 1.51
N LEU A 242 -17.98 -0.50 1.50
CA LEU A 242 -17.58 -1.56 2.42
C LEU A 242 -17.62 -1.09 3.88
N PHE A 243 -17.09 0.10 4.17
CA PHE A 243 -17.01 0.62 5.54
C PHE A 243 -18.39 0.95 6.09
N GLU A 244 -19.30 1.46 5.26
CA GLU A 244 -20.70 1.69 5.61
C GLU A 244 -21.42 0.40 5.98
N LYS A 245 -21.24 -0.66 5.19
CA LYS A 245 -21.80 -1.99 5.50
C LYS A 245 -21.30 -2.52 6.86
N LEU A 246 -20.08 -2.17 7.27
CA LEU A 246 -19.46 -2.60 8.53
C LEU A 246 -19.65 -1.60 9.69
N SER A 247 -20.12 -0.38 9.42
CA SER A 247 -20.29 0.71 10.40
C SER A 247 -21.27 0.42 11.55
N PRO A 248 -22.30 -0.43 11.41
CA PRO A 248 -23.16 -0.81 12.54
C PRO A 248 -22.40 -1.55 13.64
N ILE A 249 -21.36 -2.30 13.27
CA ILE A 249 -20.60 -3.19 14.17
C ILE A 249 -19.16 -2.69 14.41
N SER A 250 -18.76 -1.55 13.83
CA SER A 250 -17.46 -0.92 14.06
C SER A 250 -17.56 0.61 14.03
N PRO A 251 -17.51 1.27 15.20
CA PRO A 251 -17.44 2.73 15.28
C PRO A 251 -16.23 3.32 14.55
N THR A 252 -15.10 2.59 14.52
CA THR A 252 -13.90 3.02 13.80
C THR A 252 -14.15 3.11 12.30
N LEU A 253 -14.75 2.09 11.70
CA LEU A 253 -15.04 2.12 10.25
C LEU A 253 -16.09 3.17 9.88
N ARG A 254 -17.00 3.52 10.79
CA ARG A 254 -17.91 4.65 10.62
C ARG A 254 -17.16 5.97 10.49
N ILE A 255 -16.15 6.17 11.33
CA ILE A 255 -15.29 7.36 11.26
C ILE A 255 -14.45 7.34 9.98
N ASP A 256 -13.83 6.20 9.65
CA ASP A 256 -13.01 6.04 8.44
C ASP A 256 -13.83 6.36 7.17
N ALA A 257 -15.10 5.89 7.10
CA ALA A 257 -16.01 6.21 6.00
C ALA A 257 -16.32 7.70 5.91
N ALA A 258 -16.60 8.36 7.05
CA ALA A 258 -16.87 9.79 7.09
C ALA A 258 -15.65 10.62 6.63
N ILE A 259 -14.44 10.22 7.03
CA ILE A 259 -13.19 10.86 6.60
C ILE A 259 -13.01 10.72 5.09
N LEU A 260 -13.20 9.52 4.53
CA LEU A 260 -13.05 9.30 3.09
C LEU A 260 -14.07 10.10 2.29
N LYS A 261 -15.34 10.14 2.72
CA LYS A 261 -16.38 10.96 2.06
C LYS A 261 -16.02 12.45 2.05
N SER A 262 -15.60 12.98 3.18
CA SER A 262 -15.18 14.38 3.31
C SER A 262 -13.98 14.69 2.41
N SER A 263 -12.99 13.80 2.38
CA SER A 263 -11.82 13.96 1.53
C SER A 263 -12.14 13.85 0.04
N MET A 264 -13.09 12.99 -0.35
CA MET A 264 -13.51 12.83 -1.74
C MET A 264 -14.10 14.14 -2.29
N ASN A 265 -14.85 14.88 -1.48
CA ASN A 265 -15.41 16.18 -1.87
C ASN A 265 -14.35 17.29 -1.99
N THR A 266 -13.21 17.15 -1.33
CA THR A 266 -12.10 18.11 -1.39
C THR A 266 -11.04 17.74 -2.43
N LEU A 267 -11.15 16.56 -3.04
CA LEU A 267 -10.29 16.14 -4.13
C LEU A 267 -10.85 16.63 -5.45
N ASP A 268 -10.10 17.52 -6.10
CA ASP A 268 -10.40 17.91 -7.47
C ASP A 268 -9.94 16.79 -8.43
N PHE A 269 -10.89 15.95 -8.83
CA PHE A 269 -10.69 14.90 -9.83
C PHE A 269 -10.67 15.45 -11.26
N ASN A 270 -11.11 16.69 -11.50
CA ASN A 270 -11.22 17.31 -12.82
C ASN A 270 -9.96 18.09 -13.22
N ARG A 271 -9.09 18.46 -12.26
CA ARG A 271 -7.78 19.11 -12.50
C ARG A 271 -6.73 18.17 -13.13
N ALA A 272 -7.15 17.14 -13.87
CA ALA A 272 -6.28 16.08 -14.37
C ALA A 272 -5.62 16.39 -15.72
N LEU A 273 -5.97 17.50 -16.39
CA LEU A 273 -5.53 17.76 -17.77
C LEU A 273 -4.80 19.09 -18.01
N GLU A 274 -4.60 19.94 -16.99
CA GLU A 274 -4.05 21.30 -17.21
C GLU A 274 -2.52 21.42 -17.20
N ASN A 275 -1.75 20.32 -17.11
CA ASN A 275 -0.29 20.38 -17.28
C ASN A 275 0.23 19.21 -18.14
N PRO A 276 0.24 19.35 -19.48
CA PRO A 276 0.92 18.42 -20.37
C PRO A 276 2.45 18.64 -20.45
N SER A 277 3.04 19.52 -19.64
CA SER A 277 4.46 19.88 -19.72
C SER A 277 5.36 19.11 -18.74
N TYR A 278 5.26 17.79 -18.71
CA TYR A 278 6.38 16.93 -18.27
C TYR A 278 6.45 15.64 -19.10
N GLY A 279 6.60 15.83 -20.42
CA GLY A 279 7.20 14.81 -21.28
C GLY A 279 8.67 14.65 -20.95
N LEU A 280 9.00 13.90 -19.90
CA LEU A 280 10.37 13.49 -19.57
C LEU A 280 10.39 12.02 -19.13
N PHE A 281 9.77 11.13 -19.91
CA PHE A 281 10.02 9.69 -19.82
C PHE A 281 9.91 9.08 -21.22
N GLY A 282 10.93 9.35 -22.03
CA GLY A 282 11.38 8.48 -23.12
C GLY A 282 12.66 7.77 -22.70
#